data_AF-A0A518HNN3-F1
#
_entry.id   AF-A0A518HNN3-F1
#
_cell.length_a   1.000
_cell.length_b   1.000
_cell.length_c   1.000
_cell.angle_alpha   90.00
_cell.angle_beta   90.00
_cell.angle_gamma   90.00
#
_symmetry.space_group_name_H-M   'P 1'
#
loop_
_entity.id
_entity.type
_entity.pdbx_description
1 polymer ?
#
loop_
_entity_poly.entity_id
_entity_poly.type
_entity_poly.pdbx_seq_one_letter_code
_entity_poly.pdbx_strand_id
1 'polypeptide(L)'
;MRFQLPLLVLFCVAALISSPDAGAADKGLEALQGNWTAEVETENGKKKATLRVDGKKIRFDGPEGKEWYEGTFEIDANAKPKRISVRIEDCPIEQFKKQIAEGIYTLDEDTWTVCATAPGAPEGPSGFDDEKARTIEFKKEK
;
A
#
# COMPACT_ATOMS: atom_id res chain seq x y z
N MET A 1 -41.07 -3.88 52.47
CA MET A 1 -39.96 -4.30 51.57
C MET A 1 -40.41 -4.12 50.14
N ARG A 2 -39.67 -3.31 49.35
CA ARG A 2 -39.71 -3.10 47.88
C ARG A 2 -39.54 -1.60 47.59
N PHE A 3 -38.70 -1.12 46.69
CA PHE A 3 -37.54 -1.63 45.95
C PHE A 3 -36.87 -0.33 45.46
N GLN A 4 -35.60 -0.06 45.80
CA GLN A 4 -34.89 1.10 45.27
C GLN A 4 -34.66 0.90 43.76
N LEU A 5 -34.91 1.94 42.97
CA LEU A 5 -34.51 2.00 41.57
C LEU A 5 -33.35 3.01 41.45
N PRO A 6 -32.12 2.61 41.05
CA PRO A 6 -31.10 3.57 40.63
C PRO A 6 -31.25 3.81 39.13
N LEU A 7 -31.55 5.05 38.74
CA LEU A 7 -31.58 5.49 37.35
C LEU A 7 -30.15 5.76 36.87
N LEU A 8 -29.62 4.81 36.11
CA LEU A 8 -28.68 4.89 34.99
C LEU A 8 -27.85 6.19 34.84
N VAL A 9 -26.54 6.08 35.10
CA VAL A 9 -25.54 7.06 34.66
C VAL A 9 -25.29 6.85 33.16
N LEU A 10 -25.66 7.83 32.34
CA LEU A 10 -25.40 7.87 30.90
C LEU A 10 -23.97 8.36 30.65
N PHE A 11 -23.03 7.45 30.41
CA PHE A 11 -21.70 7.78 29.88
C PHE A 11 -21.83 8.07 28.38
N CYS A 12 -21.91 9.34 28.00
CA CYS A 12 -21.73 9.75 26.61
C CYS A 12 -20.24 9.59 26.24
N VAL A 13 -19.87 8.43 25.70
CA VAL A 13 -18.58 8.26 25.04
C VAL A 13 -18.66 9.02 23.71
N ALA A 14 -18.07 10.21 23.67
CA ALA A 14 -17.87 10.94 22.43
C ALA A 14 -16.88 10.14 21.55
N ALA A 15 -17.41 9.40 20.58
CA ALA A 15 -16.62 8.80 19.54
C ALA A 15 -16.06 9.93 18.65
N LEU A 16 -14.76 10.23 18.83
CA LEU A 16 -14.00 11.03 17.87
C LEU A 16 -13.95 10.23 16.56
N ILE A 17 -14.85 10.54 15.64
CA ILE A 17 -14.75 10.10 14.25
C ILE A 17 -13.59 10.88 13.65
N SER A 18 -12.37 10.36 13.77
CA SER A 18 -11.23 10.85 13.00
C SER A 18 -11.54 10.61 11.53
N SER A 19 -11.97 11.66 10.84
CA SER A 19 -11.99 11.66 9.39
C SER A 19 -10.55 11.48 8.91
N PRO A 20 -10.28 10.61 7.92
CA PRO A 20 -8.94 10.53 7.35
C PRO A 20 -8.55 11.92 6.82
N ASP A 21 -7.42 12.43 7.28
CA ASP A 21 -6.89 13.73 6.87
C ASP A 21 -6.61 13.69 5.36
N ALA A 22 -7.54 14.26 4.58
CA ALA A 22 -7.43 14.28 3.11
C ALA A 22 -6.12 14.94 2.66
N GLY A 23 -5.64 15.95 3.39
CA GLY A 23 -4.40 16.67 3.08
C GLY A 23 -3.13 15.81 3.16
N ALA A 24 -3.06 14.86 4.09
CA ALA A 24 -1.96 13.91 4.21
C ALA A 24 -1.93 12.92 3.03
N ALA A 25 -3.10 12.47 2.58
CA ALA A 25 -3.22 11.59 1.42
C ALA A 25 -2.85 12.31 0.11
N ASP A 26 -3.29 13.56 -0.08
CA ASP A 26 -2.93 14.36 -1.26
C ASP A 26 -1.42 14.60 -1.35
N LYS A 27 -0.78 15.05 -0.26
CA LYS A 27 0.69 15.25 -0.24
C LYS A 27 1.46 13.95 -0.44
N GLY A 28 0.97 12.85 0.12
CA GLY A 28 1.56 11.53 -0.09
C GLY A 28 1.46 11.11 -1.56
N LEU A 29 0.30 11.35 -2.19
CA LEU A 29 0.08 11.06 -3.60
C LEU A 29 1.02 11.88 -4.50
N GLU A 30 1.16 13.18 -4.24
CA GLU A 30 2.09 14.07 -4.96
C GLU A 30 3.53 13.57 -4.89
N ALA A 31 3.98 13.13 -3.71
CA ALA A 31 5.35 12.66 -3.52
C ALA A 31 5.65 11.35 -4.27
N LEU A 32 4.64 10.48 -4.44
CA LEU A 32 4.75 9.21 -5.15
C LEU A 32 4.71 9.34 -6.68
N GLN A 33 4.34 10.50 -7.22
CA GLN A 33 4.25 10.70 -8.68
C GLN A 33 5.61 10.51 -9.37
N GLY A 34 5.55 9.95 -10.59
CA GLY A 34 6.70 9.83 -11.48
C GLY A 34 7.07 8.38 -11.83
N ASN A 35 8.28 8.23 -12.34
CA ASN A 35 8.86 6.93 -12.69
C ASN A 35 9.89 6.54 -11.65
N TRP A 36 9.89 5.27 -11.29
CA TRP A 36 10.73 4.68 -10.28
C TRP A 36 11.35 3.39 -10.82
N THR A 37 12.58 3.10 -10.40
CA THR A 37 13.36 1.96 -10.90
C THR A 37 14.02 1.21 -9.76
N ALA A 38 14.10 -0.11 -9.84
CA ALA A 38 14.77 -0.94 -8.85
C ALA A 38 15.68 -1.95 -9.54
N GLU A 39 16.82 -2.26 -8.92
CA GLU A 39 17.61 -3.44 -9.27
C GLU A 39 17.18 -4.60 -8.36
N VAL A 40 16.66 -5.65 -8.97
CA VAL A 40 16.17 -6.84 -8.25
C VAL A 40 17.06 -8.02 -8.62
N GLU A 41 17.54 -8.74 -7.61
CA GLU A 41 18.27 -10.00 -7.82
C GLU A 41 17.30 -11.08 -8.32
N THR A 42 17.68 -11.77 -9.39
CA THR A 42 16.92 -12.88 -9.99
C THR A 42 17.85 -14.08 -10.19
N GLU A 43 17.30 -15.23 -10.57
CA GLU A 43 18.12 -16.39 -10.97
C GLU A 43 19.06 -16.06 -12.14
N ASN A 44 18.69 -15.07 -12.97
CA ASN A 44 19.45 -14.59 -14.13
C ASN A 44 20.31 -13.34 -13.80
N GLY A 45 20.62 -13.13 -12.52
CA GLY A 45 21.36 -11.98 -11.99
C GLY A 45 20.48 -10.75 -11.74
N LYS A 46 21.11 -9.61 -11.46
CA LYS A 46 20.41 -8.33 -11.24
C LYS A 46 19.70 -7.86 -12.51
N LYS A 47 18.42 -7.53 -12.36
CA LYS A 47 17.55 -7.04 -13.44
C LYS A 47 16.76 -5.81 -12.97
N LYS A 48 16.37 -4.98 -13.92
CA LYS A 48 15.63 -3.73 -13.66
C LYS A 48 14.13 -4.01 -13.56
N ALA A 49 13.51 -3.61 -12.45
CA ALA A 49 12.07 -3.44 -12.33
C ALA A 49 11.71 -1.95 -12.42
N THR A 50 10.48 -1.64 -12.84
CA THR A 50 9.98 -0.27 -12.91
C THR A 50 8.63 -0.12 -12.24
N LEU A 51 8.38 1.05 -11.68
CA LEU A 51 7.10 1.43 -11.09
C LEU A 51 6.77 2.84 -11.55
N ARG A 52 5.61 3.03 -12.18
CA ARG A 52 5.14 4.32 -12.67
C ARG A 52 3.87 4.71 -11.95
N VAL A 53 3.80 5.95 -11.49
CA VAL A 53 2.64 6.54 -10.84
C VAL A 53 2.22 7.79 -11.61
N ASP A 54 0.95 7.82 -12.02
CA ASP A 54 0.32 8.92 -12.78
C ASP A 54 -1.09 9.19 -12.22
N GLY A 55 -1.21 10.24 -11.43
CA GLY A 55 -2.36 10.47 -10.57
C GLY A 55 -2.55 9.28 -9.63
N LYS A 56 -3.75 8.68 -9.65
CA LYS A 56 -4.08 7.47 -8.87
C LYS A 56 -3.78 6.16 -9.60
N LYS A 57 -3.21 6.21 -10.80
CA LYS A 57 -2.85 5.02 -11.57
C LYS A 57 -1.44 4.58 -11.22
N ILE A 58 -1.24 3.27 -11.18
CA ILE A 58 0.05 2.65 -10.93
C ILE A 58 0.29 1.53 -11.94
N ARG A 59 1.53 1.44 -12.42
CA ARG A 59 1.99 0.35 -13.25
C ARG A 59 3.32 -0.16 -12.73
N PHE A 60 3.37 -1.44 -12.39
CA PHE A 60 4.59 -2.16 -12.06
C PHE A 60 4.97 -3.07 -13.22
N ASP A 61 6.22 -3.03 -13.63
CA ASP A 61 6.82 -4.00 -14.54
C ASP A 61 7.99 -4.67 -13.81
N GLY A 62 7.88 -5.98 -13.61
CA GLY A 62 8.84 -6.80 -12.89
C GLY A 62 10.15 -7.04 -13.67
N PRO A 63 11.18 -7.56 -12.99
CA PRO A 63 12.55 -7.62 -13.51
C PRO A 63 12.74 -8.42 -14.81
N GLU A 64 11.86 -9.38 -15.08
CA GLU A 64 11.98 -10.28 -16.24
C GLU A 64 10.92 -10.02 -17.32
N GLY A 65 10.15 -8.93 -17.20
CA GLY A 65 9.13 -8.52 -18.17
C GLY A 65 7.89 -9.44 -18.28
N LYS A 66 7.88 -10.57 -17.57
CA LYS A 66 6.75 -11.51 -17.51
C LYS A 66 5.74 -11.18 -16.41
N GLU A 67 6.19 -10.50 -15.37
CA GLU A 67 5.37 -10.03 -14.26
C GLU A 67 5.08 -8.56 -14.48
N TRP A 68 3.81 -8.17 -14.56
CA TRP A 68 3.39 -6.78 -14.54
C TRP A 68 2.01 -6.65 -13.91
N TYR A 69 1.75 -5.49 -13.32
CA TYR A 69 0.46 -5.15 -12.72
C TYR A 69 0.09 -3.72 -13.09
N GLU A 70 -1.15 -3.50 -13.47
CA GLU A 70 -1.72 -2.17 -13.71
C GLU A 70 -2.98 -2.00 -12.87
N GLY A 71 -3.18 -0.81 -12.31
CA GLY A 71 -4.44 -0.48 -11.67
C GLY A 71 -4.42 0.85 -10.94
N THR A 72 -5.26 0.94 -9.91
CA THR A 72 -5.40 2.14 -9.09
C THR A 72 -5.04 1.87 -7.65
N PHE A 73 -4.54 2.88 -6.94
CA PHE A 73 -4.16 2.72 -5.55
C PHE A 73 -4.75 3.79 -4.63
N GLU A 74 -4.81 3.43 -3.36
CA GLU A 74 -5.10 4.31 -2.23
C GLU A 74 -3.95 4.23 -1.22
N ILE A 75 -3.73 5.31 -0.47
CA ILE A 75 -2.72 5.35 0.58
C ILE A 75 -3.32 5.80 1.90
N ASP A 76 -2.80 5.22 2.98
CA ASP A 76 -2.91 5.76 4.33
C ASP A 76 -1.52 6.25 4.76
N ALA A 77 -1.29 7.54 4.55
CA ALA A 77 -0.04 8.21 4.93
C ALA A 77 0.10 8.44 6.44
N ASN A 78 -0.96 8.24 7.22
CA ASN A 78 -0.98 8.41 8.67
C ASN A 78 -0.73 7.10 9.43
N ALA A 79 -0.93 5.96 8.76
CA ALA A 79 -0.54 4.66 9.28
C ALA A 79 0.98 4.58 9.55
N LYS A 80 1.36 3.74 10.51
CA LYS A 80 2.75 3.46 10.86
C LYS A 80 2.98 1.94 10.86
N PRO A 81 3.70 1.38 9.87
CA PRO A 81 4.20 2.03 8.65
C PRO A 81 3.08 2.54 7.72
N LYS A 82 3.39 3.46 6.80
CA LYS A 82 2.40 3.98 5.83
C LYS A 82 1.88 2.83 5.00
N ARG A 83 0.60 2.86 4.62
CA ARG A 83 -0.05 1.77 3.86
C ARG A 83 -0.41 2.19 2.46
N ILE A 84 -0.36 1.22 1.55
CA ILE A 84 -0.79 1.34 0.17
C ILE A 84 -1.63 0.11 -0.20
N SER A 85 -2.78 0.35 -0.82
CA SER A 85 -3.67 -0.71 -1.30
C SER A 85 -3.84 -0.53 -2.80
N VAL A 86 -3.43 -1.52 -3.59
CA VAL A 86 -3.49 -1.47 -5.06
C VAL A 86 -4.58 -2.40 -5.55
N ARG A 87 -5.63 -1.84 -6.15
CA ARG A 87 -6.64 -2.61 -6.89
C ARG A 87 -6.08 -2.93 -8.26
N ILE A 88 -5.84 -4.22 -8.51
CA ILE A 88 -5.32 -4.71 -9.78
C ILE A 88 -6.43 -4.67 -10.83
N GLU A 89 -6.26 -3.88 -11.87
CA GLU A 89 -7.19 -3.81 -13.00
C GLU A 89 -6.79 -4.80 -14.10
N ASP A 90 -5.49 -4.91 -14.37
CA ASP A 90 -4.95 -5.84 -15.37
C ASP A 90 -3.57 -6.40 -14.97
N CYS A 91 -3.31 -7.62 -15.40
CA CYS A 91 -2.06 -8.36 -15.21
C CYS A 91 -2.08 -9.67 -16.02
N PRO A 92 -0.93 -10.36 -16.18
CA PRO A 92 -0.86 -11.67 -16.86
C PRO A 92 -1.56 -12.81 -16.13
N ILE A 93 -1.87 -12.65 -14.84
CA ILE A 93 -2.39 -13.71 -13.97
C ILE A 93 -3.88 -13.44 -13.71
N GLU A 94 -4.76 -14.13 -14.44
CA GLU A 94 -6.21 -13.90 -14.39
C GLU A 94 -6.80 -13.87 -12.97
N GLN A 95 -6.32 -14.74 -12.06
CA GLN A 95 -6.82 -14.81 -10.69
C GLN A 95 -6.53 -13.56 -9.84
N PHE A 96 -5.56 -12.74 -10.25
CA PHE A 96 -5.18 -11.51 -9.57
C PHE A 96 -5.94 -10.29 -10.08
N LYS A 97 -6.62 -10.39 -11.23
CA LYS A 97 -7.45 -9.29 -11.72
C LYS A 97 -8.58 -9.01 -10.75
N LYS A 98 -8.84 -7.73 -10.51
CA LYS A 98 -9.84 -7.18 -9.56
C LYS A 98 -9.54 -7.49 -8.09
N GLN A 99 -8.44 -8.17 -7.79
CA GLN A 99 -7.98 -8.35 -6.42
C GLN A 99 -7.25 -7.11 -5.93
N ILE A 100 -7.06 -7.04 -4.62
CA ILE A 100 -6.29 -5.98 -3.97
C ILE A 100 -4.96 -6.57 -3.50
N ALA A 101 -3.86 -5.91 -3.85
CA ALA A 101 -2.56 -6.12 -3.22
C ALA A 101 -2.41 -5.11 -2.08
N GLU A 102 -2.23 -5.63 -0.87
CA GLU A 102 -2.02 -4.81 0.32
C GLU A 102 -0.53 -4.66 0.59
N GLY A 103 -0.12 -3.45 0.97
CA GLY A 103 1.28 -3.14 1.20
C GLY A 103 1.52 -2.06 2.23
N ILE A 104 2.77 -1.97 2.63
CA ILE A 104 3.34 -0.92 3.47
C ILE A 104 4.49 -0.26 2.71
N TYR A 105 4.78 0.99 3.02
CA TYR A 105 5.88 1.70 2.37
C TYR A 105 6.56 2.76 3.24
N THR A 106 7.80 3.06 2.89
CA THR A 106 8.50 4.29 3.29
C THR A 106 8.84 5.10 2.05
N LEU A 107 8.91 6.42 2.21
CA LEU A 107 9.30 7.33 1.14
C LEU A 107 10.25 8.36 1.72
N ASP A 108 11.50 8.28 1.28
CA ASP A 108 12.62 9.10 1.73
C ASP A 108 13.28 9.73 0.51
N GLU A 109 12.95 11.01 0.25
CA GLU A 109 13.39 11.77 -0.92
C GLU A 109 13.14 11.02 -2.24
N ASP A 110 14.19 10.48 -2.85
CA ASP A 110 14.16 9.74 -4.11
C ASP A 110 14.14 8.21 -3.89
N THR A 111 13.89 7.73 -2.67
CA THR A 111 13.84 6.31 -2.34
C THR A 111 12.44 5.93 -1.88
N TRP A 112 11.81 5.00 -2.60
CA TRP A 112 10.52 4.42 -2.26
C TRP A 112 10.67 2.94 -1.99
N THR A 113 10.55 2.53 -0.72
CA THR A 113 10.56 1.12 -0.34
C THR A 113 9.13 0.64 -0.20
N VAL A 114 8.75 -0.37 -0.99
CA VAL A 114 7.42 -0.99 -0.94
C VAL A 114 7.57 -2.43 -0.50
N CYS A 115 6.79 -2.84 0.50
CA CYS A 115 6.61 -4.23 0.90
C CYS A 115 5.14 -4.58 0.69
N ALA A 116 4.84 -5.61 -0.11
CA ALA A 116 3.47 -5.97 -0.44
C ALA A 116 3.26 -7.48 -0.50
N THR A 117 2.06 -7.92 -0.12
CA THR A 117 1.62 -9.31 -0.29
C THR A 117 1.04 -9.53 -1.69
N ALA A 118 0.89 -10.79 -2.09
CA ALA A 118 0.27 -11.14 -3.35
C ALA A 118 -1.19 -10.62 -3.42
N PRO A 119 -1.69 -10.21 -4.60
CA PRO A 119 -3.09 -9.80 -4.76
C PRO A 119 -4.06 -10.87 -4.24
N GLY A 120 -5.01 -10.46 -3.40
CA GLY A 120 -6.02 -11.35 -2.82
C GLY A 120 -5.57 -12.07 -1.54
N ALA A 121 -4.38 -11.74 -1.01
CA ALA A 121 -3.98 -12.18 0.32
C ALA A 121 -4.97 -11.67 1.38
N PRO A 122 -5.26 -12.47 2.44
CA PRO A 122 -6.24 -12.09 3.45
C PRO A 122 -5.80 -10.88 4.29
N GLU A 123 -4.48 -10.66 4.40
CA GLU A 123 -3.88 -9.57 5.17
C GLU A 123 -2.67 -9.00 4.41
N GLY A 124 -2.41 -7.71 4.62
CA GLY A 124 -1.18 -7.06 4.18
C GLY A 124 0.00 -7.34 5.12
N PRO A 125 1.22 -6.91 4.74
CA PRO A 125 2.41 -7.11 5.55
C PRO A 125 2.29 -6.42 6.91
N SER A 126 2.74 -7.11 7.95
CA SER A 126 2.81 -6.56 9.31
C SER A 126 4.06 -5.68 9.54
N GLY A 127 5.11 -5.90 8.73
CA GLY A 127 6.39 -5.22 8.76
C GLY A 127 7.18 -5.45 7.47
N PHE A 128 8.33 -4.79 7.30
CA PHE A 128 9.14 -4.90 6.08
C PHE A 128 9.90 -6.24 5.96
N ASP A 129 9.96 -6.97 7.07
CA ASP A 129 10.55 -8.30 7.26
C ASP A 129 9.51 -9.44 7.21
N ASP A 130 8.26 -9.15 6.84
CA ASP A 130 7.20 -10.16 6.73
C ASP A 130 7.49 -11.16 5.60
N GLU A 131 7.71 -12.42 5.94
CA GLU A 131 8.10 -13.49 5.01
C GLU A 131 7.05 -13.78 3.92
N LYS A 132 5.79 -13.35 4.11
CA LYS A 132 4.71 -13.52 3.14
C LYS A 132 4.68 -12.41 2.08
N ALA A 133 5.52 -11.40 2.25
CA ALA A 133 5.54 -10.21 1.42
C ALA A 133 6.86 -10.08 0.66
N ARG A 134 6.80 -9.35 -0.45
CA ARG A 134 7.98 -8.99 -1.24
C ARG A 134 8.30 -7.53 -1.00
N THR A 135 9.54 -7.26 -0.59
CA THR A 135 10.07 -5.90 -0.43
C THR A 135 10.94 -5.53 -1.63
N ILE A 136 10.67 -4.36 -2.22
CA ILE A 136 11.45 -3.77 -3.31
C ILE A 136 11.75 -2.32 -2.96
N GLU A 137 13.03 -1.95 -3.06
CA GLU A 137 13.46 -0.56 -2.95
C GLU A 137 13.60 0.04 -4.35
N PHE A 138 12.80 1.06 -4.64
CA PHE A 138 12.88 1.81 -5.88
C PHE A 138 13.59 3.15 -5.67
N LYS A 139 14.31 3.59 -6.70
CA LYS A 139 14.87 4.93 -6.83
C LYS A 139 14.10 5.72 -7.88
N LYS A 140 13.83 6.99 -7.59
CA LYS A 140 13.18 7.91 -8.53
C LYS A 140 14.05 8.09 -9.77
N GLU A 141 13.45 7.96 -10.94
CA GLU A 141 14.12 8.24 -12.20
C GLU A 141 14.27 9.76 -12.37
N LYS A 142 15.48 10.21 -12.76
CA LYS A 142 15.81 11.63 -12.92
C LYS A 142 15.33 12.20 -14.25
#